data_AF-A0A482VAU8-F1
#
_entry.id   AF-A0A482VAU8-F1
#
_cell.length_a   1.000
_cell.length_b   1.000
_cell.length_c   1.000
_cell.angle_alpha   90.00
_cell.angle_beta   90.00
_cell.angle_gamma   90.00
#
_symmetry.space_group_name_H-M   'P 1'
#
loop_
_entity.id
_entity.type
_entity.pdbx_description
1 polymer ?
#
loop_
_entity_poly.entity_id
_entity_poly.type
_entity_poly.pdbx_seq_one_letter_code
_entity_poly.pdbx_strand_id
1 'polypeptide(L)'
;MCMGAIPAMEISSITFSAVGLFLISVGTGGIKPCVAAFGGDQFRLPDQKELLRHFFSIFYFTINLGGFVGMILTPILRKWVSCFGDDTCYALGFGFPAALMVLALGNLSLEICSRGK
;
A
#
# COMPACT_ATOMS: atom_id res chain seq x y z
N MET A 1 -10.16 8.99 -3.70
CA MET A 1 -9.68 8.85 -5.10
C MET A 1 -10.69 8.13 -5.99
N CYS A 2 -11.14 6.90 -5.70
CA CYS A 2 -12.07 6.17 -6.59
C CYS A 2 -13.42 6.88 -6.85
N MET A 3 -13.97 7.58 -5.85
CA MET A 3 -15.21 8.37 -6.00
C MET A 3 -15.07 9.59 -6.92
N GLY A 4 -13.86 10.15 -7.06
CA GLY A 4 -13.61 11.30 -7.94
C GLY A 4 -13.40 10.93 -9.42
N ALA A 5 -13.38 9.63 -9.74
CA ALA A 5 -13.22 9.10 -11.09
C ALA A 5 -14.56 8.66 -11.72
N ILE A 6 -15.68 8.80 -11.01
CA ILE A 6 -17.02 8.47 -11.51
C ILE A 6 -17.65 9.79 -12.01
N PRO A 7 -18.05 9.89 -13.29
CA PRO A 7 -18.53 11.15 -13.88
C PRO A 7 -19.92 11.60 -13.39
N ALA A 8 -20.51 10.91 -12.41
CA ALA A 8 -21.88 11.15 -11.93
C ALA A 8 -22.00 12.21 -10.82
N MET A 9 -20.90 12.82 -10.38
CA MET A 9 -20.89 13.74 -9.25
C MET A 9 -20.04 14.98 -9.55
N GLU A 10 -20.73 16.07 -9.89
CA GLU A 10 -20.23 17.41 -10.27
C GLU A 10 -19.64 18.19 -9.06
N ILE A 11 -18.93 17.51 -8.16
CA ILE A 11 -18.17 18.13 -7.07
C ILE A 11 -16.69 18.07 -7.46
N SER A 12 -15.93 19.15 -7.18
CA SER A 12 -14.51 19.31 -7.50
C SER A 12 -13.69 18.03 -7.26
N SER A 13 -13.40 17.28 -8.34
CA SER A 13 -12.58 16.05 -8.30
C SER A 13 -11.19 16.28 -7.68
N ILE A 14 -10.73 17.53 -7.72
CA ILE A 14 -9.48 18.00 -7.12
C ILE A 14 -9.53 17.86 -5.60
N THR A 15 -10.64 18.25 -4.95
CA THR A 15 -10.78 18.21 -3.48
C THR A 15 -10.74 16.76 -2.97
N PHE A 16 -11.49 15.85 -3.59
CA PHE A 16 -11.47 14.43 -3.19
C PHE A 16 -10.13 13.74 -3.45
N SER A 17 -9.41 14.17 -4.48
CA SER A 17 -8.07 13.67 -4.77
C SER A 17 -7.04 14.20 -3.78
N ALA A 18 -7.12 15.49 -3.42
CA ALA A 18 -6.24 16.14 -2.44
C ALA A 18 -6.39 15.53 -1.04
N VAL A 19 -7.64 15.34 -0.57
CA VAL A 19 -7.91 14.66 0.70
C VAL A 19 -7.39 13.23 0.68
N GLY A 20 -7.57 12.51 -0.44
CA GLY A 20 -7.04 11.16 -0.61
C GLY A 20 -5.49 11.10 -0.56
N LEU A 21 -4.81 12.02 -1.24
CA LEU A 21 -3.34 12.15 -1.21
C LEU A 21 -2.84 12.43 0.21
N PHE A 22 -3.53 13.31 0.94
CA PHE A 22 -3.20 13.63 2.32
C PHE A 22 -3.36 12.42 3.26
N LEU A 23 -4.43 11.65 3.13
CA LEU A 23 -4.62 10.41 3.90
C LEU A 23 -3.53 9.38 3.60
N ILE A 24 -3.12 9.23 2.33
CA ILE A 24 -2.05 8.31 1.93
C ILE A 24 -0.71 8.76 2.49
N SER A 25 -0.38 10.05 2.45
CA SER A 25 0.90 10.55 2.97
C SER A 25 1.01 10.32 4.47
N VAL A 26 -0.05 10.60 5.23
CA VAL A 26 -0.10 10.35 6.68
C VAL A 26 0.02 8.85 6.98
N GLY A 27 -0.75 8.00 6.28
CA GLY A 27 -0.72 6.55 6.51
C GLY A 27 0.64 5.92 6.16
N THR A 28 1.21 6.26 5.00
CA THR A 28 2.52 5.72 4.57
C THR A 28 3.67 6.24 5.43
N GLY A 29 3.57 7.48 5.92
CA GLY A 29 4.53 8.09 6.84
C GLY A 29 4.55 7.43 8.22
N GLY A 30 3.44 6.86 8.69
CA GLY A 30 3.39 6.13 9.96
C GLY A 30 3.84 4.67 9.83
N ILE A 31 3.34 3.93 8.84
CA ILE A 31 3.55 2.47 8.76
C ILE A 31 5.00 2.11 8.42
N LYS A 32 5.62 2.80 7.46
CA LYS A 32 6.98 2.49 6.98
C LYS A 32 8.08 2.58 8.06
N PRO A 33 8.19 3.67 8.85
CA PRO A 33 9.22 3.74 9.89
C PRO A 33 8.99 2.74 11.02
N CYS A 34 7.74 2.42 11.37
CA CYS A 34 7.43 1.41 12.40
C CYS A 34 7.94 0.02 11.99
N VAL A 35 7.67 -0.42 10.76
CA VAL A 35 8.11 -1.74 10.28
C VAL A 35 9.65 -1.85 10.23
N ALA A 36 10.33 -0.77 9.80
CA ALA A 36 11.79 -0.75 9.77
C ALA A 36 12.42 -0.79 11.18
N ALA A 37 11.84 -0.05 12.14
CA ALA A 37 12.28 -0.06 13.53
C ALA A 37 12.07 -1.44 14.19
N PHE A 38 10.87 -2.01 14.07
CA PHE A 38 10.58 -3.37 14.58
C PHE A 38 11.44 -4.45 13.90
N GLY A 39 11.73 -4.30 12.60
CA GLY A 39 12.66 -5.18 11.88
C GLY A 39 14.07 -5.14 12.48
N GLY A 40 14.57 -3.96 12.82
CA GLY A 40 15.89 -3.77 13.43
C GLY A 40 15.99 -4.23 14.88
N ASP A 41 14.93 -4.03 15.67
CA ASP A 41 14.89 -4.40 17.10
C ASP A 41 14.94 -5.91 17.35
N GLN A 42 14.73 -6.74 16.32
CA GLN A 42 14.86 -8.19 16.40
C GLN A 42 16.31 -8.68 16.52
N PHE A 43 17.30 -7.82 16.21
CA PHE A 43 18.72 -8.20 16.20
C PHE A 43 19.46 -7.67 17.43
N ARG A 44 20.31 -8.51 18.05
CA ARG A 44 21.18 -8.12 19.16
C ARG A 44 22.53 -7.62 18.63
N LEU A 45 22.83 -6.34 18.85
CA LEU A 45 24.13 -5.75 18.53
C LEU A 45 25.10 -5.94 19.72
N PRO A 46 26.41 -6.14 19.47
CA PRO A 46 27.12 -6.04 18.18
C PRO A 46 27.23 -7.34 17.36
N ASP A 47 26.93 -8.51 17.94
CA ASP A 47 27.20 -9.82 17.31
C ASP A 47 26.45 -10.04 15.99
N GLN A 48 25.26 -9.47 15.81
CA GLN A 48 24.41 -9.70 14.64
C GLN A 48 24.41 -8.55 13.62
N LYS A 49 25.46 -7.73 13.59
CA LYS A 49 25.54 -6.54 12.71
C LYS A 49 25.52 -6.88 11.21
N GLU A 50 26.18 -7.97 10.80
CA GLU A 50 26.14 -8.42 9.39
C GLU A 50 24.76 -8.95 8.99
N LEU A 51 24.10 -9.68 9.87
CA LEU A 51 22.76 -10.20 9.61
C LEU A 51 21.74 -9.05 9.47
N LEU A 52 21.87 -8.01 10.29
CA LEU A 52 21.07 -6.79 10.17
C LEU A 52 21.25 -6.10 8.81
N ARG A 53 22.49 -6.02 8.29
CA ARG A 53 22.77 -5.45 6.97
C ARG A 53 22.14 -6.28 5.85
N HIS A 54 22.24 -7.60 5.93
CA HIS A 54 21.58 -8.49 4.97
C HIS A 54 20.06 -8.35 5.01
N PHE A 55 19.45 -8.24 6.20
CA PHE A 55 18.03 -7.99 6.36
C PHE A 55 17.60 -6.70 5.66
N PHE A 56 18.29 -5.57 5.92
CA PHE A 56 17.97 -4.31 5.25
C PHE A 56 18.19 -4.39 3.74
N SER A 57 19.22 -5.08 3.25
CA SER A 57 19.46 -5.27 1.82
C SER A 57 18.30 -6.00 1.13
N ILE A 58 17.85 -7.13 1.69
CA ILE A 58 16.69 -7.87 1.17
C ILE A 58 15.40 -7.04 1.30
N PHE A 59 15.20 -6.34 2.42
CA PHE A 59 14.06 -5.46 2.62
C PHE A 59 13.96 -4.37 1.54
N TYR A 60 15.07 -3.69 1.24
CA TYR A 60 15.12 -2.70 0.16
C TYR A 60 14.90 -3.34 -1.22
N PHE A 61 15.45 -4.52 -1.47
CA PHE A 61 15.24 -5.25 -2.71
C PHE A 61 13.75 -5.57 -2.91
N THR A 62 13.06 -6.09 -1.89
CA THR A 62 11.63 -6.41 -1.96
C THR A 62 10.76 -5.17 -2.16
N ILE A 63 11.10 -4.02 -1.56
CA ILE A 63 10.36 -2.77 -1.77
C ILE A 63 10.46 -2.31 -3.24
N ASN A 64 11.67 -2.32 -3.81
CA ASN A 64 11.87 -1.93 -5.19
C ASN A 64 11.18 -2.91 -6.16
N LEU A 65 11.26 -4.21 -5.87
CA LEU A 65 10.56 -5.24 -6.63
C LEU A 65 9.04 -5.09 -6.57
N GLY A 66 8.49 -4.82 -5.39
CA GLY A 66 7.05 -4.57 -5.21
C GLY A 66 6.58 -3.32 -5.97
N GLY A 67 7.37 -2.24 -5.94
CA GLY A 67 7.11 -1.04 -6.74
C GLY A 67 7.14 -1.34 -8.25
N PHE A 68 8.12 -2.11 -8.71
CA PHE A 68 8.24 -2.53 -10.10
C PHE A 68 7.03 -3.37 -10.56
N VAL A 69 6.65 -4.38 -9.78
CA VAL A 69 5.46 -5.20 -10.05
C VAL A 69 4.20 -4.34 -10.03
N GLY A 70 4.06 -3.41 -9.07
CA GLY A 70 2.93 -2.49 -8.99
C GLY A 70 2.81 -1.60 -10.22
N MET A 71 3.93 -1.08 -10.74
CA MET A 71 3.99 -0.27 -11.96
C MET A 71 3.56 -1.05 -13.21
N ILE A 72 3.84 -2.35 -13.28
CA ILE A 72 3.43 -3.21 -14.40
C ILE A 72 1.98 -3.67 -14.23
N LEU A 73 1.59 -4.05 -13.02
CA LEU A 73 0.30 -4.66 -12.73
C LEU A 73 -0.85 -3.64 -12.86
N THR A 74 -0.67 -2.41 -12.37
CA THR A 74 -1.68 -1.35 -12.43
C THR A 74 -2.19 -1.03 -13.84
N PRO A 75 -1.34 -0.79 -14.87
CA PRO A 75 -1.81 -0.53 -16.23
C PRO A 75 -2.40 -1.77 -16.91
N ILE A 76 -1.95 -2.98 -16.54
CA ILE A 76 -2.54 -4.23 -17.02
C ILE A 76 -3.98 -4.34 -16.51
N LEU A 77 -4.21 -4.33 -15.19
CA LEU A 77 -5.56 -4.42 -14.62
C LEU A 77 -6.52 -3.36 -15.17
N ARG A 78 -6.02 -2.15 -15.39
CA ARG A 78 -6.77 -1.05 -15.99
C ARG A 78 -7.28 -1.34 -17.41
N LYS A 79 -6.51 -2.08 -18.21
CA LYS A 79 -6.83 -2.42 -19.60
C LYS A 79 -7.71 -3.66 -19.74
N TRP A 80 -7.57 -4.63 -18.82
CA TRP A 80 -8.31 -5.89 -18.86
C TRP A 80 -9.77 -5.78 -18.37
N VAL A 81 -10.10 -4.74 -17.60
CA VAL A 81 -11.45 -4.52 -17.05
C VAL A 81 -12.03 -3.20 -17.57
N SER A 82 -13.00 -3.31 -18.48
CA SER A 82 -13.82 -2.17 -18.91
C SER A 82 -14.82 -1.82 -17.81
N CYS A 83 -14.83 -0.57 -17.35
CA CYS A 83 -15.80 -0.06 -16.39
C CYS A 83 -16.60 1.07 -17.00
N PHE A 84 -17.90 1.15 -16.71
CA PHE A 84 -18.75 2.31 -17.04
C PHE A 84 -18.80 2.72 -18.53
N GLY A 85 -18.58 1.78 -19.46
CA GLY A 85 -18.67 2.06 -20.90
C GLY A 85 -17.47 2.80 -21.50
N ASP A 86 -16.44 3.11 -20.70
CA ASP A 86 -15.16 3.64 -21.14
C ASP A 86 -14.06 2.56 -21.07
N ASP A 87 -13.12 2.62 -22.00
CA ASP A 87 -12.02 1.65 -22.14
C ASP A 87 -10.99 1.69 -20.98
N THR A 88 -11.14 2.57 -19.98
CA THR A 88 -10.16 2.71 -18.89
C THR A 88 -10.79 2.89 -17.50
N CYS A 89 -10.64 1.88 -16.64
CA CYS A 89 -11.12 1.94 -15.25
C CYS A 89 -10.07 2.53 -14.29
N TYR A 90 -10.13 3.85 -14.00
CA TYR A 90 -9.25 4.50 -13.01
C TYR A 90 -9.52 4.03 -11.57
N ALA A 91 -10.78 3.75 -11.24
CA ALA A 91 -11.18 3.34 -9.89
C ALA A 91 -10.58 1.99 -9.46
N LEU A 92 -10.38 1.06 -10.40
CA LEU A 92 -9.81 -0.26 -10.12
C LEU A 92 -8.32 -0.18 -9.75
N GLY A 93 -7.56 0.67 -10.44
CA GLY A 93 -6.12 0.85 -10.19
C GLY A 93 -5.82 1.39 -8.79
N PHE A 94 -6.64 2.32 -8.27
CA PHE A 94 -6.51 2.83 -6.90
C PHE A 94 -7.24 1.97 -5.86
N GLY A 95 -8.30 1.26 -6.26
CA GLY A 95 -9.07 0.38 -5.39
C GLY A 95 -8.34 -0.91 -5.04
N PHE A 96 -7.57 -1.48 -5.97
CA PHE A 96 -6.86 -2.74 -5.75
C PHE A 96 -5.81 -2.67 -4.62
N PRO A 97 -4.88 -1.69 -4.59
CA PRO A 97 -3.97 -1.53 -3.46
C PRO A 97 -4.69 -1.24 -2.13
N ALA A 98 -5.78 -0.47 -2.18
CA ALA A 98 -6.57 -0.15 -0.99
C ALA A 98 -7.25 -1.40 -0.40
N ALA A 99 -7.83 -2.25 -1.24
CA ALA A 99 -8.44 -3.51 -0.82
C ALA A 99 -7.41 -4.46 -0.19
N LEU A 100 -6.23 -4.61 -0.81
CA LEU A 100 -5.15 -5.42 -0.26
C LEU A 100 -4.69 -4.90 1.11
N MET A 101 -4.60 -3.58 1.30
CA MET A 101 -4.24 -2.99 2.59
C MET A 101 -5.30 -3.29 3.66
N VAL A 102 -6.59 -3.18 3.33
CA VAL A 102 -7.69 -3.50 4.27
C VAL A 102 -7.68 -4.98 4.63
N LEU A 103 -7.47 -5.88 3.67
CA LEU A 103 -7.35 -7.31 3.95
C LEU A 103 -6.16 -7.63 4.86
N ALA A 104 -5.01 -7.01 4.63
CA ALA A 104 -3.83 -7.20 5.48
C ALA A 104 -4.08 -6.71 6.91
N LEU A 105 -4.64 -5.51 7.08
CA LEU A 105 -5.00 -4.97 8.39
C LEU A 105 -6.08 -5.79 9.09
N GLY A 106 -7.06 -6.28 8.34
CA GLY A 106 -8.13 -7.13 8.87
C GLY A 106 -7.61 -8.47 9.41
N ASN A 107 -6.74 -9.14 8.66
CA ASN A 107 -6.11 -10.39 9.12
C ASN A 107 -5.17 -10.15 10.30
N LEU A 108 -4.38 -9.07 10.26
CA LEU A 108 -3.50 -8.71 11.38
C LEU A 108 -4.31 -8.39 12.64
N SER A 109 -5.43 -7.68 12.52
CA SER A 109 -6.32 -7.37 13.63
C SER A 109 -7.02 -8.61 14.19
N LEU A 110 -7.38 -9.57 13.33
CA LEU A 110 -7.90 -10.88 13.75
C LEU A 110 -6.83 -11.71 14.47
N GLU A 111 -5.58 -11.72 14.01
CA GLU A 111 -4.48 -12.42 14.69
C GLU A 111 -4.12 -11.76 16.04
N ILE A 112 -4.12 -10.43 16.12
CA ILE A 112 -3.91 -9.71 17.39
C ILE A 112 -5.08 -9.96 18.35
N CYS A 113 -6.32 -9.96 17.85
CA CYS A 113 -7.51 -10.30 18.65
C CYS A 113 -7.49 -11.78 19.09
N SER A 114 -6.99 -12.69 18.25
CA SER A 114 -6.87 -14.12 18.56
C SER A 114 -5.67 -14.44 19.48
N ARG A 115 -4.63 -13.60 19.49
CA ARG A 115 -3.52 -13.65 20.45
C ARG A 115 -3.72 -12.73 21.67
N GLY A 116 -4.90 -12.11 21.78
CA GLY A 116 -5.27 -11.21 22.87
C GLY A 116 -5.27 -11.91 24.22
N LYS A 117 -4.13 -11.82 24.90
CA LYS A 117 -4.07 -11.41 26.30
C LYS A 117 -4.44 -9.94 26.42
#